data_AF-A0A934CX30-F1
#
_entry.id   AF-A0A934CX30-F1
#
_cell.length_a   1.000
_cell.length_b   1.000
_cell.length_c   1.000
_cell.angle_alpha   90.00
_cell.angle_beta   90.00
_cell.angle_gamma   90.00
#
_symmetry.space_group_name_H-M   'P 1'
#
loop_
_entity.id
_entity.type
_entity.pdbx_description
1 polymer ?
#
loop_
_entity_poly.entity_id
_entity_poly.type
_entity_poly.pdbx_seq_one_letter_code
_entity_poly.pdbx_strand_id
1 'polypeptide(L)' 'TKVAEQEVAAAREALTLAKERYRLGLSSIIDVTTATTALVSAEVRLADTNYAYKASAVAVAYATGTGYQQF' A
#
# COMPACT_ATOMS: atom_id res chain seq x y z
N THR A 1 -9.35 2.45 0.10
CA THR A 1 -8.50 1.40 0.70
C THR A 1 -8.35 0.20 -0.21
N LYS A 2 -9.45 -0.41 -0.71
CA LYS A 2 -9.42 -1.59 -1.61
C LYS A 2 -8.47 -1.48 -2.83
N VAL A 3 -8.38 -0.32 -3.49
CA VAL A 3 -7.45 -0.11 -4.61
C VAL A 3 -5.99 -0.21 -4.16
N ALA A 4 -5.63 0.42 -3.04
CA ALA A 4 -4.27 0.36 -2.50
C ALA A 4 -3.88 -1.05 -2.02
N GLU A 5 -4.85 -1.82 -1.49
CA GLU A 5 -4.64 -3.23 -1.15
C GLU A 5 -4.34 -4.08 -2.39
N GLN A 6 -5.08 -3.85 -3.48
CA GLN A 6 -4.83 -4.51 -4.77
C GLN A 6 -3.48 -4.12 -5.38
N GLU A 7 -3.06 -2.85 -5.25
CA GLU A 7 -1.73 -2.42 -5.67
C GLU A 7 -0.62 -3.15 -4.91
N VAL A 8 -0.77 -3.31 -3.59
CA VAL A 8 0.19 -4.09 -2.79
C VAL A 8 0.23 -5.55 -3.24
N ALA A 9 -0.93 -6.17 -3.47
CA ALA A 9 -0.99 -7.55 -3.95
C ALA A 9 -0.28 -7.72 -5.30
N ALA A 10 -0.57 -6.85 -6.27
CA ALA A 10 0.07 -6.87 -7.58
C ALA A 10 1.60 -6.63 -7.49
N ALA A 11 2.04 -5.71 -6.63
CA ALA A 11 3.47 -5.46 -6.44
C ALA A 11 4.20 -6.64 -5.76
N ARG A 12 3.52 -7.39 -4.87
CA ARG A 12 4.06 -8.63 -4.29
C ARG A 12 4.25 -9.70 -5.36
N GLU A 13 3.25 -9.90 -6.22
CA GLU A 13 3.34 -10.86 -7.34
C GLU A 13 4.47 -10.48 -8.31
N ALA A 14 4.59 -9.19 -8.65
CA ALA A 14 5.67 -8.69 -9.49
C ALA A 14 7.05 -8.95 -8.88
N LEU A 15 7.22 -8.77 -7.57
CA LEU A 15 8.46 -9.09 -6.87
C LEU A 15 8.77 -10.59 -6.89
N THR A 16 7.77 -11.44 -6.68
CA THR A 16 7.94 -12.90 -6.77
C THR A 16 8.45 -13.29 -8.16
N LEU A 17 7.80 -12.78 -9.21
CA LEU A 17 8.19 -13.03 -10.59
C LEU A 17 9.60 -12.51 -10.91
N ALA A 18 9.96 -11.32 -10.42
CA ALA A 18 11.30 -10.76 -10.61
C ALA A 18 12.38 -11.64 -9.94
N LYS A 19 12.12 -12.13 -8.72
CA LYS A 19 13.02 -13.05 -8.01
C LYS A 19 13.18 -14.38 -8.74
N GLU A 20 12.10 -14.93 -9.29
CA GLU A 20 12.15 -16.16 -10.07
C GLU A 20 12.97 -15.99 -11.34
N ARG A 21 12.75 -14.91 -12.10
CA ARG A 21 13.52 -14.61 -13.31
C ARG A 21 15.00 -14.40 -12.99
N TYR A 22 15.32 -13.69 -11.92
CA TYR A 22 16.71 -13.52 -11.46
C TYR A 22 17.36 -14.87 -11.11
N ARG A 23 16.66 -15.73 -10.36
CA ARG A 23 17.15 -17.07 -9.98
C ARG A 23 17.43 -17.96 -11.21
N LEU A 24 16.66 -17.78 -12.28
CA LEU A 24 16.84 -18.49 -13.54
C LEU A 24 17.84 -17.83 -14.49
N GLY A 25 18.47 -16.70 -14.10
CA GLY A 25 19.38 -15.94 -14.95
C GLY A 25 18.71 -15.21 -16.12
N LEU A 26 17.38 -15.06 -16.07
CA LEU A 26 16.56 -14.43 -17.11
C LEU A 26 16.36 -12.91 -16.90
N SER A 27 16.90 -12.38 -15.81
CA SER A 27 16.73 -10.99 -15.37
C SER A 27 17.86 -10.60 -14.44
N SER A 28 18.11 -9.30 -14.30
CA SER A 28 19.18 -8.77 -13.48
C SER A 28 18.75 -8.57 -12.02
N ILE A 29 19.72 -8.46 -11.10
CA ILE A 29 19.44 -8.10 -9.70
C ILE A 29 18.80 -6.70 -9.56
N ILE A 30 18.98 -5.83 -10.57
CA ILE A 30 18.34 -4.51 -10.61
C ILE A 30 16.83 -4.65 -10.72
N ASP A 31 16.32 -5.61 -11.51
CA ASP A 31 14.88 -5.83 -11.66
C ASP A 31 14.22 -6.26 -10.34
N VAL A 32 14.92 -7.09 -9.54
CA VAL A 32 14.47 -7.46 -8.18
C VAL A 32 14.43 -6.24 -7.27
N THR A 33 15.46 -5.40 -7.33
CA THR A 33 15.54 -4.17 -6.54
C THR A 33 14.40 -3.22 -6.92
N THR A 34 14.16 -3.00 -8.21
CA THR A 34 13.06 -2.17 -8.72
C THR A 34 11.70 -2.70 -8.28
N ALA A 35 11.46 -4.01 -8.39
CA ALA A 35 10.21 -4.61 -7.91
C ALA A 35 10.05 -4.49 -6.38
N THR A 36 11.16 -4.56 -5.63
CA THR A 36 11.15 -4.36 -4.17
C THR A 36 10.78 -2.92 -3.82
N THR A 37 11.38 -1.92 -4.48
CA THR A 37 11.03 -0.51 -4.30
C THR A 37 9.57 -0.23 -4.66
N ALA A 38 9.06 -0.86 -5.72
CA ALA A 38 7.66 -0.74 -6.12
C ALA A 38 6.71 -1.30 -5.04
N LEU A 39 7.04 -2.46 -4.44
CA LEU A 39 6.28 -3.02 -3.33
C LEU A 39 6.27 -2.10 -2.11
N VAL A 40 7.45 -1.64 -1.67
CA VAL A 40 7.56 -0.71 -0.54
C VAL A 40 6.73 0.55 -0.78
N SER A 41 6.79 1.09 -2.01
CA SER A 41 6.00 2.27 -2.38
C SER A 41 4.50 2.02 -2.33
N ALA A 42 4.03 0.83 -2.74
CA ALA A 42 2.62 0.46 -2.64
C ALA A 42 2.17 0.29 -1.17
N GLU A 43 3.03 -0.29 -0.32
CA GLU A 43 2.76 -0.44 1.12
C GLU A 43 2.64 0.92 1.82
N VAL A 44 3.50 1.88 1.47
CA VAL A 44 3.41 3.27 1.95
C VAL A 44 2.08 3.91 1.53
N ARG A 45 1.68 3.80 0.26
CA ARG A 45 0.39 4.34 -0.21
C ARG A 45 -0.81 3.72 0.49
N LEU A 46 -0.76 2.43 0.82
CA LEU A 46 -1.79 1.77 1.60
C LEU A 46 -1.88 2.35 3.02
N ALA A 47 -0.74 2.57 3.67
CA ALA A 47 -0.69 3.19 4.99
C ALA A 47 -1.27 4.62 4.96
N ASP A 48 -0.89 5.43 3.98
CA ASP A 48 -1.39 6.80 3.81
C ASP A 48 -2.91 6.82 3.57
N THR A 49 -3.41 5.92 2.72
CA THR A 49 -4.85 5.81 2.43
C THR A 49 -5.63 5.43 3.69
N ASN A 50 -5.09 4.54 4.51
CA ASN A 50 -5.71 4.14 5.77
C ASN A 50 -5.70 5.27 6.80
N TYR A 51 -4.63 6.07 6.84
CA TYR A 51 -4.56 7.26 7.68
C TYR A 51 -5.59 8.31 7.24
N ALA A 52 -5.62 8.63 5.94
CA ALA A 52 -6.56 9.59 5.38
C ALA A 52 -8.02 9.19 5.61
N TYR A 53 -8.35 7.90 5.51
CA TYR A 53 -9.68 7.38 5.84
C TYR A 53 -10.05 7.63 7.30
N LYS A 54 -9.15 7.33 8.24
CA LYS A 54 -9.38 7.57 9.68
C LYS A 54 -9.53 9.06 9.99
N ALA A 55 -8.66 9.90 9.43
CA ALA A 55 -8.74 11.35 9.59
C ALA A 55 -10.06 11.92 9.06
N SER A 56 -10.51 11.43 7.90
CA SER A 56 -11.79 11.83 7.30
C SER A 56 -12.98 11.41 8.17
N ALA A 57 -12.95 10.20 8.75
CA ALA A 57 -14.00 9.74 9.67
C ALA A 57 -14.10 10.63 10.91
N VAL A 58 -12.96 11.03 11.49
CA VAL A 58 -12.91 11.96 12.63
C VAL A 58 -13.43 13.35 12.23
N ALA A 59 -13.02 13.86 11.06
CA ALA A 59 -13.46 15.16 10.57
C ALA A 59 -14.99 15.21 10.36
N VAL A 60 -15.57 14.13 9.81
CA VAL A 60 -17.03 14.00 9.67
C VAL A 60 -17.71 13.98 11.05
N ALA A 61 -17.22 13.16 12.00
CA ALA A 61 -17.79 13.09 13.34
C ALA A 61 -17.76 14.43 14.10
N TYR A 62 -16.69 15.20 13.90
CA TYR A 62 -16.57 16.56 14.44
C TYR A 62 -17.59 17.51 13.78
N ALA A 63 -17.69 17.50 12.45
CA ALA A 63 -18.59 18.38 11.71
C ALA A 63 -20.07 18.08 11.95
N THR A 64 -20.43 16.82 12.23
CA THR A 64 -21.82 16.42 12.54
C THR A 64 -22.21 16.59 14.01
N GLY A 65 -21.29 17.08 14.86
CA GLY A 65 -21.55 17.30 16.29
C GLY A 65 -21.74 16.03 17.12
N THR A 66 -21.64 14.85 16.52
CA THR A 66 -21.76 13.55 17.20
C THR A 66 -20.53 13.18 18.03
N GLY A 67 -19.41 13.89 17.85
CA GLY A 67 -18.20 13.75 18.67
C GLY A 67 -18.31 14.25 20.12
N TYR A 68 -19.42 14.92 20.51
CA TYR A 68 -19.61 15.50 21.85
C TYR A 68 -20.45 14.65 22.82
N GLN A 69 -21.06 13.53 22.37
CA GLN A 69 -21.93 12.71 23.22
C GLN A 69 -21.26 11.50 23.91
N GLN A 70 -19.93 11.39 23.86
CA GLN A 70 -19.21 10.26 24.48
C GLN A 70 -18.10 10.67 25.48
N PHE A 71 -18.15 11.89 26.02
CA PHE A 71 -17.35 12.27 27.20
C PHE A 71 -18.26 12.57 28.39
#